data_AF-A0A1C7LY05-F1
#
_entry.id   AF-A0A1C7LY05-F1
#
_cell.length_a   1.000
_cell.length_b   1.000
_cell.length_c   1.000
_cell.angle_alpha   90.00
_cell.angle_beta   90.00
_cell.angle_gamma   90.00
#
_symmetry.space_group_name_H-M   'P 1'
#
loop_
_entity.id
_entity.type
_entity.pdbx_description
1 polymer ?
#
loop_
_entity_poly.entity_id
_entity_poly.type
_entity_poly.pdbx_seq_one_letter_code
_entity_poly.pdbx_strand_id
1 'polypeptide(L)'
;MVYGLGPYIADYPEQVLLACIVQGWCPRCTSISSDLDGPGTRRSHEHSKALLETFDLKTLWDDYGLVGDLVPFTAGFPRADIHELLSPDLLHQVIKGTFKDHLVTWVEEYLELQHGKAAAAKILADIDRRIAATPSFPGLRRFPQGRGFKQWTGDDSKALMKVYLPAIAGHVPSQMVQALSAFLDFCYLVRRSIIDEQTLTDIDIAVQRFHRARRIFLDSGVRPNGFSLPRQHSLVHYRRLIQLFGAPNGLCSSITESKHIKAVKEPWRRSSRFEEVGQMLIINQRLDKIAAIRVAFATRGMLDGPCIPLPPPHIVDSYTPPDLSVPTVQVMPSRVDNADEEEDDQGAVEGPTILGEVLLAKSRARGFPSRLAELAHHIDIPDLPSYIRRFLYDQLYPDAIIPSHEVNLERCPDAPQRIAIYPSAVATFHAPSDQSGVGGMHRERIRSVASWHGGPPRRDCAFVEKDPNLPGFRGLHVVHVLLFLSFKHYGVEYPCALVTWFSPVDDEPCKDTGMWIVEPDVDYAGRRIMSVLHLDTMLRSAHLIGVAGKEFLPRSFKHSDSLDAFKAFYVNKFADHHAYEIAF
;
A
#
# COMPACT_ATOMS: atom_id res chain seq x y z
N MET A 1 26.08 -29.69 -23.59
CA MET A 1 25.18 -28.56 -23.29
C MET A 1 24.31 -28.98 -22.11
N VAL A 2 24.44 -28.33 -20.96
CA VAL A 2 23.64 -28.64 -19.76
C VAL A 2 22.46 -27.69 -19.74
N TYR A 3 21.25 -28.22 -19.89
CA TYR A 3 20.02 -27.44 -19.73
C TYR A 3 19.75 -27.27 -18.22
N GLY A 4 19.50 -26.04 -17.79
CA GLY A 4 19.03 -25.71 -16.45
C GLY A 4 17.60 -25.19 -16.51
N LEU A 5 16.80 -25.48 -15.49
CA LEU A 5 15.48 -24.89 -15.31
C LEU A 5 15.59 -23.73 -14.32
N GLY A 6 14.91 -22.62 -14.62
CA GLY A 6 14.80 -21.49 -13.72
C GLY A 6 13.81 -21.74 -12.57
N PRO A 7 13.66 -20.76 -11.66
CA PRO A 7 12.68 -20.86 -10.58
C PRO A 7 11.26 -21.08 -11.10
N TYR A 8 10.53 -21.98 -10.45
CA TYR A 8 9.15 -22.33 -10.77
C TYR A 8 8.17 -21.55 -9.89
N ILE A 9 7.41 -20.65 -10.52
CA ILE A 9 6.35 -19.88 -9.89
C ILE A 9 5.09 -20.74 -9.84
N ALA A 10 4.66 -21.08 -8.63
CA ALA A 10 3.52 -21.94 -8.39
C ALA A 10 2.87 -21.57 -7.04
N ASP A 11 1.55 -21.69 -6.94
CA ASP A 11 0.88 -21.59 -5.64
C ASP A 11 1.14 -22.86 -4.78
N TYR A 12 0.68 -22.89 -3.53
CA TYR A 12 0.97 -24.04 -2.66
C TYR A 12 0.44 -25.39 -3.21
N PRO A 13 -0.84 -25.51 -3.62
CA PRO A 13 -1.33 -26.73 -4.27
C PRO A 13 -0.50 -27.16 -5.49
N GLU A 14 -0.11 -26.22 -6.35
CA GLU A 14 0.74 -26.50 -7.51
C GLU A 14 2.15 -26.92 -7.09
N GLN A 15 2.76 -26.29 -6.08
CA GLN A 15 4.06 -26.66 -5.53
C GLN A 15 4.06 -28.12 -5.02
N VAL A 16 2.99 -28.50 -4.32
CA VAL A 16 2.79 -29.87 -3.81
C VAL A 16 2.71 -30.87 -4.96
N LEU A 17 1.94 -30.55 -6.01
CA LEU A 17 1.82 -31.38 -7.20
C LEU A 17 3.15 -31.54 -7.94
N LEU A 18 3.85 -30.42 -8.20
CA LEU A 18 5.12 -30.40 -8.92
C LEU A 18 6.22 -31.18 -8.18
N ALA A 19 6.23 -31.10 -6.85
CA ALA A 19 7.21 -31.77 -6.01
C ALA A 19 6.84 -33.22 -5.65
N CYS A 20 5.67 -33.71 -6.07
CA CYS A 20 5.12 -35.02 -5.70
C CYS A 20 5.03 -35.22 -4.17
N ILE A 21 4.51 -34.20 -3.48
CA ILE A 21 4.37 -34.17 -2.02
C ILE A 21 2.90 -34.30 -1.63
N VAL A 22 2.63 -34.79 -0.43
CA VAL A 22 1.27 -34.91 0.11
C VAL A 22 0.79 -33.55 0.60
N GLN A 23 -0.47 -33.21 0.34
CA GLN A 23 -1.06 -31.95 0.81
C GLN A 23 -1.00 -31.86 2.35
N GLY A 24 -0.62 -30.69 2.87
CA GLY A 24 -0.35 -30.47 4.30
C GLY A 24 1.13 -30.55 4.67
N TRP A 25 1.99 -31.09 3.79
CA TRP A 25 3.43 -31.13 3.99
C TRP A 25 4.15 -29.95 3.33
N CYS A 26 5.39 -29.69 3.76
CA CYS A 26 6.25 -28.72 3.11
C CYS A 26 6.92 -29.33 1.87
N PRO A 27 6.83 -28.69 0.69
CA PRO A 27 7.49 -29.18 -0.51
C PRO A 27 9.01 -28.97 -0.51
N ARG A 28 9.57 -28.27 0.49
CA ARG A 28 10.99 -27.89 0.54
C ARG A 28 11.77 -28.53 1.67
N CYS A 29 11.11 -28.84 2.78
CA CYS A 29 11.77 -29.39 3.96
C CYS A 29 11.06 -30.62 4.49
N THR A 30 11.77 -31.36 5.32
CA THR A 30 11.34 -32.63 5.91
C THR A 30 10.57 -32.45 7.21
N SER A 31 10.23 -31.23 7.61
CA SER A 31 9.36 -30.99 8.78
C SER A 31 8.05 -31.77 8.62
N ILE A 32 7.62 -32.39 9.71
CA ILE A 32 6.44 -33.24 9.72
C ILE A 32 5.16 -32.41 9.58
N SER A 33 4.14 -32.92 8.89
CA SER A 33 2.90 -32.17 8.64
C SER A 33 2.14 -31.77 9.90
N SER A 34 2.32 -32.49 11.01
CA SER A 34 1.72 -32.18 12.31
C SER A 34 2.51 -31.14 13.12
N ASP A 35 3.77 -30.89 12.79
CA ASP A 35 4.66 -29.91 13.45
C ASP A 35 5.59 -29.27 12.42
N LEU A 36 5.01 -28.41 11.57
CA LEU A 36 5.78 -27.76 10.50
C LEU A 36 6.80 -26.75 11.06
N ASP A 37 6.59 -26.21 12.26
CA ASP A 37 7.56 -25.33 12.91
C ASP A 37 8.72 -26.12 13.56
N GLY A 38 8.60 -27.45 13.62
CA GLY A 38 9.61 -28.36 14.13
C GLY A 38 10.84 -28.48 13.22
N PRO A 39 11.86 -29.23 13.68
CA PRO A 39 13.10 -29.40 12.94
C PRO A 39 12.83 -30.06 11.59
N GLY A 40 13.45 -29.53 10.55
CA GLY A 40 13.38 -30.07 9.20
C GLY A 40 14.67 -29.75 8.45
N THR A 41 15.15 -30.72 7.68
CA THR A 41 16.22 -30.53 6.71
C THR A 41 15.62 -30.29 5.32
N ARG A 42 16.43 -29.87 4.36
CA ARG A 42 15.95 -29.69 2.99
C ARG A 42 15.60 -31.04 2.35
N ARG A 43 14.53 -31.08 1.56
CA ARG A 43 14.26 -32.18 0.63
C ARG A 43 15.20 -32.05 -0.57
N SER A 44 15.54 -33.19 -1.18
CA SER A 44 16.25 -33.24 -2.45
C SER A 44 15.80 -34.44 -3.26
N HIS A 45 16.14 -34.46 -4.56
CA HIS A 45 15.97 -35.66 -5.39
C HIS A 45 16.69 -36.87 -4.79
N GLU A 46 17.88 -36.70 -4.20
CA GLU A 46 18.60 -37.81 -3.56
C GLU A 46 17.85 -38.32 -2.33
N HIS A 47 17.32 -37.41 -1.51
CA HIS A 47 16.49 -37.77 -0.36
C HIS A 47 15.23 -38.54 -0.81
N SER A 48 14.49 -37.99 -1.77
CA SER A 48 13.27 -38.62 -2.31
C SER A 48 13.56 -39.99 -2.92
N LYS A 49 14.66 -40.13 -3.66
CA LYS A 49 15.09 -41.41 -4.24
C LYS A 49 15.47 -42.44 -3.17
N ALA A 50 16.23 -42.04 -2.16
CA ALA A 50 16.62 -42.93 -1.07
C ALA A 50 15.38 -43.45 -0.31
N LEU A 51 14.37 -42.60 -0.10
CA LEU A 51 13.12 -43.03 0.52
C LEU A 51 12.34 -44.01 -0.37
N LEU A 52 12.22 -43.71 -1.67
CA LEU A 52 11.54 -44.57 -2.65
C LEU A 52 12.16 -45.98 -2.75
N GLU A 53 13.48 -46.08 -2.61
CA GLU A 53 14.20 -47.36 -2.62
C GLU A 53 14.05 -48.15 -1.31
N THR A 54 13.66 -47.48 -0.21
CA THR A 54 13.69 -48.06 1.14
C THR A 54 12.29 -48.42 1.67
N PHE A 55 11.27 -47.62 1.38
CA PHE A 55 9.97 -47.70 2.04
C PHE A 55 8.84 -48.03 1.06
N ASP A 56 7.77 -48.65 1.57
CA ASP A 56 6.55 -48.88 0.80
C ASP A 56 5.73 -47.59 0.63
N LEU A 57 4.79 -47.60 -0.33
CA LEU A 57 3.98 -46.43 -0.67
C LEU A 57 3.19 -45.85 0.50
N LYS A 58 2.72 -46.69 1.44
CA LYS A 58 1.96 -46.21 2.60
C LYS A 58 2.87 -45.47 3.57
N THR A 59 4.02 -46.05 3.88
CA THR A 59 5.04 -45.40 4.74
C THR A 59 5.53 -44.08 4.14
N LEU A 60 5.77 -44.03 2.82
CA LEU A 60 6.15 -42.80 2.12
C LEU A 60 5.09 -41.70 2.27
N TRP A 61 3.82 -42.06 2.12
CA TRP A 61 2.71 -41.13 2.21
C TRP A 61 2.50 -40.61 3.64
N ASP A 62 2.39 -41.53 4.61
CA ASP A 62 2.01 -41.21 5.99
C ASP A 62 3.16 -40.56 6.78
N ASP A 63 4.39 -41.07 6.64
CA ASP A 63 5.51 -40.68 7.51
C ASP A 63 6.46 -39.65 6.87
N TYR A 64 6.51 -39.60 5.53
CA TYR A 64 7.43 -38.72 4.79
C TYR A 64 6.72 -37.69 3.89
N GLY A 65 5.40 -37.79 3.74
CA GLY A 65 4.62 -36.90 2.89
C GLY A 65 5.02 -36.95 1.42
N LEU A 66 5.45 -38.10 0.92
CA LEU A 66 5.91 -38.30 -0.46
C LEU A 66 4.92 -39.17 -1.23
N VAL A 67 4.56 -38.72 -2.44
CA VAL A 67 3.66 -39.45 -3.34
C VAL A 67 4.50 -40.41 -4.20
N GLY A 68 4.65 -41.64 -3.73
CA GLY A 68 5.69 -42.57 -4.21
C GLY A 68 5.45 -43.19 -5.59
N ASP A 69 4.25 -43.07 -6.14
CA ASP A 69 3.87 -43.52 -7.48
C ASP A 69 4.11 -42.46 -8.56
N LEU A 70 4.54 -41.26 -8.16
CA LEU A 70 4.84 -40.16 -9.07
C LEU A 70 6.33 -39.79 -9.02
N VAL A 71 6.84 -39.35 -10.16
CA VAL A 71 8.20 -38.83 -10.29
C VAL A 71 8.11 -37.38 -10.72
N PRO A 72 8.76 -36.44 -10.01
CA PRO A 72 8.79 -35.04 -10.43
C PRO A 72 9.32 -34.91 -11.85
N PHE A 73 8.73 -34.03 -12.66
CA PHE A 73 9.16 -33.84 -14.06
C PHE A 73 10.62 -33.39 -14.18
N THR A 74 11.20 -32.85 -13.10
CA THR A 74 12.59 -32.43 -13.07
C THR A 74 13.58 -33.55 -12.74
N ALA A 75 13.13 -34.76 -12.37
CA ALA A 75 13.99 -35.87 -11.94
C ALA A 75 15.04 -36.28 -12.99
N GLY A 76 14.75 -36.06 -14.28
CA GLY A 76 15.68 -36.31 -15.38
C GLY A 76 16.73 -35.22 -15.61
N PHE A 77 16.68 -34.11 -14.86
CA PHE A 77 17.53 -32.94 -15.06
C PHE A 77 18.56 -32.80 -13.93
N PRO A 78 19.86 -33.07 -14.17
CA PRO A 78 20.88 -33.17 -13.11
C PRO A 78 21.14 -31.89 -12.28
N ARG A 79 20.63 -30.73 -12.73
CA ARG A 79 20.81 -29.42 -12.07
C ARG A 79 19.48 -28.71 -11.81
N ALA A 80 18.39 -29.47 -11.68
CA ALA A 80 17.06 -28.93 -11.51
C ALA A 80 16.29 -29.70 -10.44
N ASP A 81 16.77 -29.65 -9.19
CA ASP A 81 16.01 -30.22 -8.08
C ASP A 81 14.72 -29.41 -7.87
N ILE A 82 13.57 -30.07 -7.97
CA ILE A 82 12.28 -29.38 -7.82
C ILE A 82 12.16 -28.72 -6.44
N HIS A 83 12.69 -29.35 -5.38
CA HIS A 83 12.62 -28.83 -4.02
C HIS A 83 13.45 -27.55 -3.84
N GLU A 84 14.47 -27.34 -4.68
CA GLU A 84 15.22 -26.09 -4.77
C GLU A 84 14.50 -25.07 -5.65
N LEU A 85 13.98 -25.50 -6.81
CA LEU A 85 13.50 -24.61 -7.87
C LEU A 85 12.18 -23.90 -7.59
N LEU A 86 11.34 -24.41 -6.68
CA LEU A 86 10.11 -23.69 -6.35
C LEU A 86 10.47 -22.24 -5.93
N SER A 87 9.72 -21.23 -6.34
CA SER A 87 9.93 -19.83 -5.95
C SER A 87 9.06 -19.44 -4.73
N PRO A 88 9.36 -18.32 -4.03
CA PRO A 88 8.43 -17.77 -3.05
C PRO A 88 7.19 -17.21 -3.74
N ASP A 89 6.02 -17.33 -3.11
CA ASP A 89 4.80 -16.73 -3.64
C ASP A 89 4.14 -15.77 -2.66
N LEU A 90 4.37 -14.46 -2.86
CA LEU A 90 3.82 -13.40 -2.02
C LEU A 90 2.28 -13.38 -2.05
N LEU A 91 1.66 -13.69 -3.18
CA LEU A 91 0.23 -13.49 -3.33
C LEU A 91 -0.58 -14.57 -2.62
N HIS A 92 -0.36 -15.85 -2.92
CA HIS A 92 -1.18 -16.91 -2.33
C HIS A 92 -0.65 -17.40 -0.99
N GLN A 93 0.67 -17.33 -0.71
CA GLN A 93 1.20 -17.76 0.59
C GLN A 93 1.08 -16.65 1.64
N VAL A 94 1.53 -15.44 1.32
CA VAL A 94 1.65 -14.36 2.30
C VAL A 94 0.36 -13.54 2.40
N ILE A 95 -0.06 -12.90 1.29
CA ILE A 95 -1.18 -11.94 1.30
C ILE A 95 -2.55 -12.64 1.42
N LYS A 96 -2.90 -13.53 0.49
CA LYS A 96 -4.17 -14.27 0.58
C LYS A 96 -4.10 -15.33 1.68
N GLY A 97 -3.02 -16.10 1.71
CA GLY A 97 -2.88 -17.22 2.64
C GLY A 97 -2.76 -16.81 4.10
N THR A 98 -1.66 -16.16 4.47
CA THR A 98 -1.37 -15.88 5.89
C THR A 98 -2.15 -14.68 6.40
N PHE A 99 -2.20 -13.58 5.68
CA PHE A 99 -2.97 -12.41 6.15
C PHE A 99 -4.47 -12.64 6.08
N LYS A 100 -5.00 -12.85 4.87
CA LYS A 100 -6.45 -12.84 4.65
C LYS A 100 -7.14 -14.11 5.17
N ASP A 101 -6.71 -15.29 4.75
CA ASP A 101 -7.39 -16.54 5.09
C ASP A 101 -7.12 -16.98 6.53
N HIS A 102 -5.95 -16.63 7.09
CA HIS A 102 -5.60 -16.99 8.47
C HIS A 102 -5.81 -15.84 9.44
N LEU A 103 -4.96 -14.81 9.45
CA LEU A 103 -4.95 -13.82 10.54
C LEU A 103 -6.26 -13.01 10.65
N VAL A 104 -6.83 -12.58 9.53
CA VAL A 104 -8.11 -11.85 9.53
C VAL A 104 -9.24 -12.75 10.02
N THR A 105 -9.30 -14.00 9.54
CA THR A 105 -10.29 -15.00 9.98
C THR A 105 -10.14 -15.31 11.47
N TRP A 106 -8.91 -15.47 11.97
CA TRP A 106 -8.65 -15.80 13.37
C TRP A 106 -9.04 -14.68 14.33
N VAL A 107 -8.94 -13.42 13.90
CA VAL A 107 -9.46 -12.29 14.66
C VAL A 107 -10.99 -12.34 14.75
N GLU A 108 -11.68 -12.71 13.67
CA GLU A 108 -13.14 -12.89 13.70
C GLU A 108 -13.54 -14.04 14.63
N GLU A 109 -12.89 -15.19 14.49
CA GLU A 109 -13.08 -16.37 15.36
C GLU A 109 -12.82 -16.04 16.83
N TYR A 110 -11.74 -15.31 17.13
CA TYR A 110 -11.44 -14.84 18.48
C TYR A 110 -12.59 -14.03 19.08
N LEU A 111 -13.10 -13.05 18.32
CA LEU A 111 -14.18 -12.19 18.79
C LEU A 111 -15.46 -12.99 19.05
N GLU A 112 -15.77 -13.97 18.17
CA GLU A 112 -16.91 -14.88 18.38
C GLU A 112 -16.73 -15.77 19.61
N LEU A 113 -15.54 -16.34 19.83
CA LEU A 113 -15.24 -17.18 20.99
C LEU A 113 -15.32 -16.38 22.30
N GLN A 114 -14.75 -15.17 22.30
CA GLN A 114 -14.62 -14.37 23.52
C GLN A 114 -15.91 -13.64 23.91
N HIS A 115 -16.71 -13.19 22.94
CA HIS A 115 -17.87 -12.35 23.20
C HIS A 115 -19.20 -12.97 22.79
N GLY A 116 -19.18 -14.11 22.08
CA GLY A 116 -20.36 -14.68 21.43
C GLY A 116 -20.77 -13.93 20.16
N LYS A 117 -21.45 -14.64 19.26
CA LYS A 117 -21.78 -14.15 17.89
C LYS A 117 -22.42 -12.75 17.84
N ALA A 118 -23.38 -12.47 18.72
CA ALA A 118 -24.12 -11.21 18.68
C ALA A 118 -23.27 -10.01 19.10
N ALA A 119 -22.39 -10.16 20.10
CA ALA A 119 -21.50 -9.08 20.54
C ALA A 119 -20.29 -8.95 19.58
N ALA A 120 -19.75 -10.07 19.10
CA ALA A 120 -18.73 -10.09 18.07
C ALA A 120 -19.17 -9.33 16.82
N ALA A 121 -20.40 -9.54 16.35
CA ALA A 121 -20.96 -8.81 15.20
C ALA A 121 -20.98 -7.29 15.41
N LYS A 122 -21.23 -6.81 16.64
CA LYS A 122 -21.18 -5.37 16.96
C LYS A 122 -19.75 -4.82 16.89
N ILE A 123 -18.77 -5.57 17.41
CA ILE A 123 -17.34 -5.23 17.38
C ILE A 123 -16.83 -5.24 15.94
N LEU A 124 -17.17 -6.26 15.15
CA LEU A 124 -16.81 -6.34 13.74
C LEU A 124 -17.39 -5.17 12.93
N ALA A 125 -18.65 -4.80 13.19
CA ALA A 125 -19.23 -3.62 12.58
C ALA A 125 -18.51 -2.32 12.99
N ASP A 126 -17.89 -2.27 14.18
CA ASP A 126 -17.05 -1.15 14.59
C ASP A 126 -15.70 -1.13 13.91
N ILE A 127 -15.04 -2.29 13.79
CA ILE A 127 -13.82 -2.44 13.00
C ILE A 127 -14.05 -1.97 11.56
N ASP A 128 -15.19 -2.34 10.96
CA ASP A 128 -15.58 -1.89 9.63
C ASP A 128 -15.79 -0.37 9.56
N ARG A 129 -16.38 0.24 10.60
CA ARG A 129 -16.49 1.71 10.70
C ARG A 129 -15.14 2.40 10.84
N ARG A 130 -14.22 1.85 11.64
CA ARG A 130 -12.85 2.36 11.81
C ARG A 130 -12.08 2.31 10.50
N ILE A 131 -12.22 1.22 9.74
CA ILE A 131 -11.66 1.10 8.39
C ILE A 131 -12.27 2.16 7.46
N ALA A 132 -13.59 2.35 7.47
CA ALA A 132 -14.27 3.34 6.65
C ALA A 132 -13.94 4.80 7.02
N ALA A 133 -13.56 5.04 8.27
CA ALA A 133 -13.16 6.33 8.83
C ALA A 133 -11.72 6.74 8.49
N THR A 134 -10.94 5.83 7.90
CA THR A 134 -9.56 6.12 7.45
C THR A 134 -9.57 7.29 6.47
N PRO A 135 -8.73 8.34 6.67
CA PRO A 135 -8.57 9.43 5.72
C PRO A 135 -8.19 8.94 4.31
N SER A 136 -8.47 9.75 3.30
CA SER A 136 -7.97 9.48 1.95
C SER A 136 -6.45 9.62 1.90
N PHE A 137 -5.79 8.79 1.10
CA PHE A 137 -4.35 8.86 0.84
C PHE A 137 -4.07 8.45 -0.61
N PRO A 138 -3.14 9.11 -1.32
CA PRO A 138 -2.79 8.74 -2.70
C PRO A 138 -2.48 7.25 -2.82
N GLY A 139 -3.12 6.57 -3.79
CA GLY A 139 -2.88 5.14 -4.03
C GLY A 139 -3.40 4.16 -2.98
N LEU A 140 -4.09 4.64 -1.94
CA LEU A 140 -4.74 3.79 -0.94
C LEU A 140 -6.23 3.68 -1.24
N ARG A 141 -6.64 2.51 -1.73
CA ARG A 141 -8.06 2.18 -1.91
C ARG A 141 -8.82 2.36 -0.60
N ARG A 142 -9.94 3.08 -0.68
CA ARG A 142 -10.88 3.26 0.42
C ARG A 142 -11.87 2.11 0.54
N PHE A 143 -12.38 1.96 1.76
CA PHE A 143 -13.37 0.94 2.14
C PHE A 143 -14.58 1.57 2.82
N PRO A 144 -15.49 2.24 2.08
CA PRO A 144 -16.61 2.97 2.69
C PRO A 144 -17.58 2.09 3.49
N GLN A 145 -17.65 0.80 3.19
CA GLN A 145 -18.46 -0.20 3.90
C GLN A 145 -17.60 -1.17 4.74
N GLY A 146 -16.34 -0.84 5.02
CA GLY A 146 -15.42 -1.72 5.73
C GLY A 146 -15.14 -3.01 4.96
N ARG A 147 -15.14 -4.16 5.63
CA ARG A 147 -14.72 -5.46 5.09
C ARG A 147 -15.85 -6.29 4.44
N GLY A 148 -17.06 -5.75 4.33
CA GLY A 148 -18.26 -6.47 3.90
C GLY A 148 -18.35 -6.90 2.42
N PHE A 149 -17.23 -7.23 1.75
CA PHE A 149 -17.23 -7.67 0.35
C PHE A 149 -17.56 -9.15 0.21
N LYS A 150 -18.40 -9.48 -0.79
CA LYS A 150 -18.76 -10.88 -1.10
C LYS A 150 -17.60 -11.69 -1.68
N GLN A 151 -16.66 -11.04 -2.38
CA GLN A 151 -15.49 -11.68 -2.96
C GLN A 151 -14.30 -10.74 -2.84
N TRP A 152 -13.22 -11.23 -2.20
CA TRP A 152 -12.01 -10.46 -1.99
C TRP A 152 -11.00 -10.73 -3.10
N THR A 153 -10.44 -9.66 -3.69
CA THR A 153 -9.31 -9.77 -4.61
C THR A 153 -7.97 -9.68 -3.88
N GLY A 154 -6.88 -9.97 -4.60
CA GLY A 154 -5.53 -9.75 -4.08
C GLY A 154 -5.26 -8.30 -3.72
N ASP A 155 -5.77 -7.36 -4.52
CA ASP A 155 -5.58 -5.93 -4.28
C ASP A 155 -6.42 -5.41 -3.12
N ASP A 156 -7.63 -5.95 -2.92
CA ASP A 156 -8.42 -5.65 -1.71
C ASP A 156 -7.68 -6.10 -0.45
N SER A 157 -7.05 -7.29 -0.50
CA SER A 157 -6.28 -7.81 0.63
C SER A 157 -5.07 -6.92 0.93
N LYS A 158 -4.33 -6.49 -0.10
CA LYS A 158 -3.21 -5.55 0.06
C LYS A 158 -3.65 -4.21 0.64
N ALA A 159 -4.75 -3.65 0.16
CA ALA A 159 -5.26 -2.38 0.66
C ALA A 159 -5.76 -2.50 2.11
N LEU A 160 -6.41 -3.61 2.46
CA LEU A 160 -6.84 -3.87 3.84
C LEU A 160 -5.65 -3.96 4.80
N MET A 161 -4.55 -4.60 4.41
CA MET A 161 -3.32 -4.68 5.24
C MET A 161 -2.85 -3.30 5.74
N LYS A 162 -3.02 -2.27 4.92
CA LYS A 162 -2.55 -0.91 5.20
C LYS A 162 -3.37 -0.18 6.28
N VAL A 163 -4.58 -0.67 6.60
CA VAL A 163 -5.53 0.02 7.51
C VAL A 163 -6.12 -0.89 8.59
N TYR A 164 -5.91 -2.20 8.50
CA TYR A 164 -6.54 -3.17 9.41
C TYR A 164 -5.96 -3.12 10.83
N LEU A 165 -4.65 -2.93 10.96
CA LEU A 165 -3.96 -2.99 12.24
C LEU A 165 -4.47 -1.92 13.24
N PRO A 166 -4.60 -0.63 12.88
CA PRO A 166 -5.23 0.37 13.75
C PRO A 166 -6.70 0.08 14.05
N ALA A 167 -7.43 -0.51 13.09
CA ALA A 167 -8.86 -0.75 13.24
C ALA A 167 -9.19 -1.78 14.33
N ILE A 168 -8.36 -2.83 14.47
CA ILE A 168 -8.55 -3.87 15.50
C ILE A 168 -7.97 -3.49 16.86
N ALA A 169 -7.07 -2.51 16.92
CA ALA A 169 -6.43 -2.09 18.16
C ALA A 169 -7.47 -1.63 19.20
N GLY A 170 -7.37 -2.15 20.42
CA GLY A 170 -8.34 -1.90 21.50
C GLY A 170 -9.55 -2.85 21.52
N HIS A 171 -9.81 -3.59 20.44
CA HIS A 171 -10.85 -4.64 20.38
C HIS A 171 -10.29 -6.05 20.60
N VAL A 172 -9.00 -6.25 20.38
CA VAL A 172 -8.30 -7.53 20.59
C VAL A 172 -7.12 -7.38 21.56
N PRO A 173 -6.61 -8.48 22.15
CA PRO A 173 -5.43 -8.43 23.01
C PRO A 173 -4.22 -7.83 22.28
N SER A 174 -3.41 -7.06 23.02
CA SER A 174 -2.18 -6.43 22.49
C SER A 174 -1.28 -7.42 21.75
N GLN A 175 -1.13 -8.64 22.24
CA GLN A 175 -0.31 -9.67 21.57
C GLN A 175 -0.83 -10.08 20.18
N MET A 176 -2.15 -10.00 19.92
CA MET A 176 -2.70 -10.22 18.57
C MET A 176 -2.31 -9.07 17.63
N VAL A 177 -2.39 -7.84 18.13
CA VAL A 177 -1.94 -6.64 17.37
C VAL A 177 -0.45 -6.77 17.05
N GLN A 178 0.37 -7.16 18.03
CA GLN A 178 1.82 -7.40 17.84
C GLN A 178 2.10 -8.51 16.82
N ALA A 179 1.30 -9.58 16.79
CA ALA A 179 1.44 -10.65 15.80
C ALA A 179 1.17 -10.13 14.38
N LEU A 180 0.08 -9.39 14.18
CA LEU A 180 -0.21 -8.79 12.88
C LEU A 180 0.82 -7.71 12.50
N SER A 181 1.29 -6.90 13.45
CA SER A 181 2.35 -5.92 13.24
C SER A 181 3.64 -6.57 12.73
N ALA A 182 4.14 -7.61 13.43
CA ALA A 182 5.35 -8.33 13.04
C ALA A 182 5.20 -9.03 11.67
N PHE A 183 4.01 -9.56 11.38
CA PHE A 183 3.71 -10.14 10.07
C PHE A 183 3.66 -9.09 8.95
N LEU A 184 3.11 -7.91 9.22
CA LEU A 184 3.14 -6.80 8.26
C LEU A 184 4.58 -6.32 8.04
N ASP A 185 5.40 -6.16 9.08
CA ASP A 185 6.82 -5.84 8.94
C ASP A 185 7.51 -6.83 7.99
N PHE A 186 7.32 -8.15 8.20
CA PHE A 186 7.81 -9.18 7.27
C PHE A 186 7.34 -8.93 5.83
N CYS A 187 6.04 -8.66 5.63
CA CYS A 187 5.48 -8.44 4.30
C CYS A 187 6.11 -7.26 3.58
N TYR A 188 6.40 -6.16 4.28
CA TYR A 188 7.03 -4.99 3.67
C TYR A 188 8.50 -5.24 3.35
N LEU A 189 9.23 -5.94 4.22
CA LEU A 189 10.64 -6.29 4.01
C LEU A 189 10.82 -7.21 2.79
N VAL A 190 10.04 -8.29 2.67
CA VAL A 190 10.16 -9.23 1.52
C VAL A 190 9.64 -8.67 0.20
N ARG A 191 9.01 -7.50 0.23
CA ARG A 191 8.53 -6.77 -0.95
C ARG A 191 9.43 -5.57 -1.30
N ARG A 192 10.62 -5.45 -0.71
CA ARG A 192 11.60 -4.47 -1.19
C ARG A 192 12.19 -4.90 -2.53
N SER A 193 12.49 -3.93 -3.39
CA SER A 193 13.19 -4.19 -4.66
C SER A 193 14.68 -4.49 -4.45
N ILE A 194 15.26 -3.97 -3.37
CA ILE A 194 16.65 -4.20 -2.95
C ILE A 194 16.62 -4.82 -1.56
N ILE A 195 17.26 -5.97 -1.40
CA ILE A 195 17.34 -6.72 -0.14
C ILE A 195 18.81 -7.01 0.12
N ASP A 196 19.36 -6.38 1.15
CA ASP A 196 20.73 -6.57 1.62
C ASP A 196 20.78 -7.50 2.86
N GLU A 197 21.97 -7.73 3.39
CA GLU A 197 22.18 -8.63 4.53
C GLU A 197 21.48 -8.15 5.80
N GLN A 198 21.38 -6.83 6.00
CA GLN A 198 20.63 -6.25 7.11
C GLN A 198 19.14 -6.54 6.96
N THR A 199 18.58 -6.31 5.77
CA THR A 199 17.17 -6.60 5.47
C THR A 199 16.86 -8.09 5.64
N LEU A 200 17.77 -9.00 5.23
CA LEU A 200 17.62 -10.44 5.49
C LEU A 200 17.56 -10.77 6.99
N THR A 201 18.38 -10.10 7.79
CA THR A 201 18.36 -10.24 9.25
C THR A 201 17.05 -9.72 9.84
N ASP A 202 16.56 -8.57 9.35
CA ASP A 202 15.29 -7.98 9.77
C ASP A 202 14.10 -8.90 9.40
N ILE A 203 14.15 -9.58 8.26
CA ILE A 203 13.16 -10.60 7.85
C ILE A 203 13.12 -11.74 8.89
N ASP A 204 14.27 -12.28 9.28
CA ASP A 204 14.32 -13.36 10.27
C ASP A 204 13.76 -12.89 11.63
N ILE A 205 14.12 -11.68 12.06
CA ILE A 205 13.60 -11.06 13.29
C ILE A 205 12.08 -10.89 13.22
N ALA A 206 11.55 -10.42 12.09
CA ALA A 206 10.10 -10.25 11.90
C ALA A 206 9.35 -11.61 11.98
N VAL A 207 9.89 -12.66 11.34
CA VAL A 207 9.32 -14.02 11.42
C VAL A 207 9.35 -14.56 12.85
N GLN A 208 10.46 -14.38 13.57
CA GLN A 208 10.57 -14.81 14.97
C GLN A 208 9.60 -14.07 15.89
N ARG A 209 9.47 -12.75 15.73
CA ARG A 209 8.49 -11.92 16.46
C ARG A 209 7.07 -12.39 16.17
N PHE A 210 6.75 -12.65 14.90
CA PHE A 210 5.45 -13.19 14.50
C PHE A 210 5.17 -14.56 15.15
N HIS A 211 6.10 -15.50 15.09
CA HIS A 211 5.94 -16.84 15.68
C HIS A 211 5.76 -16.78 17.20
N ARG A 212 6.46 -15.87 17.89
CA ARG A 212 6.28 -15.65 19.34
C ARG A 212 4.91 -15.07 19.64
N ALA A 213 4.52 -14.00 18.93
CA ALA A 213 3.29 -13.28 19.20
C ALA A 213 2.04 -14.10 18.80
N ARG A 214 2.08 -14.87 17.71
CA ARG A 214 0.92 -15.66 17.23
C ARG A 214 0.44 -16.72 18.22
N ARG A 215 1.26 -17.09 19.23
CA ARG A 215 0.86 -17.99 20.32
C ARG A 215 -0.44 -17.56 21.02
N ILE A 216 -0.77 -16.27 21.01
CA ILE A 216 -2.06 -15.79 21.52
C ILE A 216 -3.27 -16.48 20.86
N PHE A 217 -3.18 -16.89 19.60
CA PHE A 217 -4.25 -17.62 18.91
C PHE A 217 -4.39 -19.06 19.41
N LEU A 218 -3.31 -19.67 19.92
CA LEU A 218 -3.36 -20.94 20.64
C LEU A 218 -3.97 -20.73 22.03
N ASP A 219 -3.46 -19.76 22.79
CA ASP A 219 -3.86 -19.52 24.18
C ASP A 219 -5.33 -19.07 24.31
N SER A 220 -5.86 -18.37 23.30
CA SER A 220 -7.27 -17.97 23.21
C SER A 220 -8.21 -19.06 22.69
N GLY A 221 -7.68 -20.23 22.29
CA GLY A 221 -8.47 -21.34 21.78
C GLY A 221 -8.94 -21.20 20.33
N VAL A 222 -8.48 -20.18 19.59
CA VAL A 222 -8.77 -20.04 18.15
C VAL A 222 -8.05 -21.13 17.35
N ARG A 223 -6.82 -21.46 17.74
CA ARG A 223 -5.96 -22.45 17.09
C ARG A 223 -5.51 -23.54 18.06
N PRO A 224 -6.42 -24.36 18.60
CA PRO A 224 -6.11 -25.34 19.64
C PRO A 224 -5.15 -26.43 19.15
N ASN A 225 -5.17 -26.72 17.85
CA ASN A 225 -4.32 -27.72 17.21
C ASN A 225 -3.00 -27.14 16.65
N GLY A 226 -2.65 -25.90 17.01
CA GLY A 226 -1.41 -25.26 16.61
C GLY A 226 -1.39 -24.67 15.19
N PHE A 227 -0.17 -24.48 14.66
CA PHE A 227 0.16 -23.65 13.50
C PHE A 227 0.76 -24.43 12.32
N SER A 228 0.53 -25.74 12.24
CA SER A 228 1.01 -26.60 11.16
C SER A 228 0.27 -26.33 9.85
N LEU A 229 0.55 -25.15 9.29
CA LEU A 229 -0.08 -24.54 8.14
C LEU A 229 1.01 -24.23 7.11
N PRO A 230 1.07 -24.94 5.97
CA PRO A 230 2.15 -24.81 4.99
C PRO A 230 2.40 -23.39 4.50
N ARG A 231 1.33 -22.58 4.37
CA ARG A 231 1.44 -21.18 3.95
C ARG A 231 2.14 -20.29 4.99
N GLN A 232 1.89 -20.48 6.29
CA GLN A 232 2.63 -19.75 7.34
C GLN A 232 4.02 -20.32 7.55
N HIS A 233 4.18 -21.63 7.47
CA HIS A 233 5.49 -22.26 7.51
C HIS A 233 6.39 -21.77 6.37
N SER A 234 5.84 -21.44 5.20
CA SER A 234 6.62 -20.95 4.07
C SER A 234 7.49 -19.72 4.39
N LEU A 235 7.09 -18.91 5.39
CA LEU A 235 7.77 -17.67 5.78
C LEU A 235 9.23 -17.91 6.20
N VAL A 236 9.54 -19.04 6.86
CA VAL A 236 10.91 -19.36 7.29
C VAL A 236 11.87 -19.65 6.12
N HIS A 237 11.33 -19.93 4.93
CA HIS A 237 12.13 -20.20 3.74
C HIS A 237 12.51 -18.93 2.98
N TYR A 238 11.86 -17.79 3.26
CA TYR A 238 12.02 -16.57 2.44
C TYR A 238 13.45 -16.07 2.38
N ARG A 239 14.19 -16.05 3.50
CA ARG A 239 15.61 -15.66 3.52
C ARG A 239 16.42 -16.43 2.48
N ARG A 240 16.33 -17.76 2.53
CA ARG A 240 17.06 -18.63 1.60
C ARG A 240 16.61 -18.43 0.16
N LEU A 241 15.31 -18.27 -0.05
CA LEU A 241 14.75 -18.06 -1.39
C LEU A 241 15.19 -16.73 -2.00
N ILE A 242 15.30 -15.68 -1.19
CA ILE A 242 15.83 -14.39 -1.62
C ILE A 242 17.30 -14.52 -2.02
N GLN A 243 18.10 -15.24 -1.24
CA GLN A 243 19.51 -15.48 -1.58
C GLN A 243 19.69 -16.30 -2.87
N LEU A 244 18.75 -17.21 -3.16
CA LEU A 244 18.80 -18.05 -4.37
C LEU A 244 18.29 -17.33 -5.61
N PHE A 245 17.23 -16.54 -5.48
CA PHE A 245 16.46 -16.04 -6.62
C PHE A 245 16.36 -14.52 -6.71
N GLY A 246 16.80 -13.79 -5.69
CA GLY A 246 16.67 -12.34 -5.60
C GLY A 246 15.32 -11.89 -5.04
N ALA A 247 14.97 -10.62 -5.28
CA ALA A 247 13.79 -9.99 -4.72
C ALA A 247 12.48 -10.70 -5.16
N PRO A 248 11.60 -11.10 -4.21
CA PRO A 248 10.38 -11.87 -4.53
C PRO A 248 9.38 -11.15 -5.44
N ASN A 249 9.42 -9.82 -5.49
CA ASN A 249 8.55 -9.01 -6.36
C ASN A 249 8.65 -9.42 -7.84
N GLY A 250 9.82 -9.87 -8.29
CA GLY A 250 10.06 -10.31 -9.66
C GLY A 250 9.68 -11.77 -9.95
N LEU A 251 9.26 -12.54 -8.93
CA LEU A 251 9.17 -14.01 -8.99
C LEU A 251 7.90 -14.59 -8.34
N CYS A 252 6.86 -13.77 -8.22
CA CYS A 252 5.59 -14.14 -7.59
C CYS A 252 4.48 -14.36 -8.63
N SER A 253 3.47 -15.17 -8.27
CA SER A 253 2.30 -15.44 -9.11
C SER A 253 1.48 -14.20 -9.47
N SER A 254 1.74 -13.04 -8.85
CA SER A 254 1.12 -11.77 -9.26
C SER A 254 1.44 -11.42 -10.72
N ILE A 255 2.63 -11.79 -11.21
CA ILE A 255 3.04 -11.55 -12.60
C ILE A 255 2.19 -12.40 -13.55
N THR A 256 2.05 -13.70 -13.25
CA THR A 256 1.24 -14.62 -14.05
C THR A 256 -0.25 -14.28 -13.95
N GLU A 257 -0.76 -13.88 -12.79
CA GLU A 257 -2.15 -13.43 -12.62
C GLU A 257 -2.43 -12.14 -13.42
N SER A 258 -1.52 -11.16 -13.40
CA SER A 258 -1.64 -9.95 -14.21
C SER A 258 -1.68 -10.25 -15.72
N LYS A 259 -0.81 -11.16 -16.19
CA LYS A 259 -0.85 -11.63 -17.59
C LYS A 259 -2.13 -12.41 -17.90
N HIS A 260 -2.62 -13.22 -16.97
CA HIS A 260 -3.87 -13.96 -17.12
C HIS A 260 -5.09 -13.03 -17.26
N ILE A 261 -5.09 -11.85 -16.60
CA ILE A 261 -6.13 -10.85 -16.84
C ILE A 261 -6.16 -10.44 -18.32
N LYS A 262 -5.01 -10.02 -18.88
CA LYS A 262 -4.91 -9.52 -20.25
C LYS A 262 -5.06 -10.61 -21.31
N ALA A 263 -4.53 -11.81 -21.07
CA ALA A 263 -4.51 -12.91 -22.04
C ALA A 263 -5.76 -13.80 -21.98
N VAL A 264 -6.48 -13.83 -20.85
CA VAL A 264 -7.63 -14.73 -20.65
C VAL A 264 -8.87 -13.95 -20.27
N LYS A 265 -8.89 -13.26 -19.12
CA LYS A 265 -10.13 -12.66 -18.57
C LYS A 265 -10.70 -11.55 -19.46
N GLU A 266 -9.86 -10.70 -20.04
CA GLU A 266 -10.28 -9.64 -20.95
C GLU A 266 -10.76 -10.18 -22.31
N PRO A 267 -10.00 -11.05 -23.01
CA PRO A 267 -10.48 -11.72 -24.21
C PRO A 267 -11.76 -12.52 -24.01
N TRP A 268 -11.89 -13.24 -22.89
CA TRP A 268 -13.10 -13.99 -22.55
C TRP A 268 -14.31 -13.06 -22.37
N ARG A 269 -14.13 -11.90 -21.72
CA ARG A 269 -15.19 -10.88 -21.59
C ARG A 269 -15.61 -10.29 -22.93
N ARG A 270 -14.69 -10.24 -23.90
CA ARG A 270 -14.92 -9.73 -25.27
C ARG A 270 -15.44 -10.79 -26.24
N SER A 271 -15.39 -12.07 -25.88
CA SER A 271 -15.87 -13.16 -26.73
C SER A 271 -17.39 -13.31 -26.62
N SER A 272 -18.00 -14.06 -27.54
CA SER A 272 -19.41 -14.43 -27.43
C SER A 272 -19.71 -15.47 -26.34
N ARG A 273 -18.67 -15.97 -25.64
CA ARG A 273 -18.73 -17.06 -24.64
C ARG A 273 -19.23 -18.40 -25.20
N PHE A 274 -19.18 -18.58 -26.52
CA PHE A 274 -19.49 -19.82 -27.22
C PHE A 274 -18.28 -20.24 -28.04
N GLU A 275 -17.70 -21.40 -27.77
CA GLU A 275 -16.39 -21.82 -28.34
C GLU A 275 -15.32 -20.74 -28.17
N GLU A 276 -15.22 -20.23 -26.93
CA GLU A 276 -14.52 -19.01 -26.57
C GLU A 276 -13.01 -19.09 -26.76
N VAL A 277 -12.40 -20.27 -26.64
CA VAL A 277 -10.94 -20.43 -26.70
C VAL A 277 -10.38 -19.95 -28.05
N GLY A 278 -10.99 -20.35 -29.16
CA GLY A 278 -10.58 -19.91 -30.49
C GLY A 278 -10.70 -18.39 -30.67
N GLN A 279 -11.77 -17.80 -30.14
CA GLN A 279 -11.98 -16.35 -30.17
C GLN A 279 -10.95 -15.60 -29.34
N MET A 280 -10.65 -16.09 -28.13
CA MET A 280 -9.66 -15.51 -27.23
C MET A 280 -8.26 -15.52 -27.88
N LEU A 281 -7.87 -16.61 -28.53
CA LEU A 281 -6.61 -16.70 -29.27
C LEU A 281 -6.52 -15.67 -30.41
N ILE A 282 -7.61 -15.48 -31.18
CA ILE A 282 -7.66 -14.48 -32.24
C ILE A 282 -7.57 -13.06 -31.66
N ILE A 283 -8.27 -12.78 -30.56
CA ILE A 283 -8.22 -11.47 -29.87
C ILE A 283 -6.79 -11.17 -29.41
N ASN A 284 -6.12 -12.12 -28.75
CA ASN A 284 -4.73 -11.97 -28.31
C ASN A 284 -3.81 -11.70 -29.51
N GLN A 285 -3.92 -12.48 -30.58
CA GLN A 285 -3.13 -12.27 -31.79
C GLN A 285 -3.33 -10.86 -32.38
N ARG A 286 -4.56 -10.34 -32.38
CA ARG A 286 -4.86 -8.98 -32.85
C ARG A 286 -4.23 -7.92 -31.94
N LEU A 287 -4.33 -8.09 -30.63
CA LEU A 287 -3.73 -7.18 -29.66
C LEU A 287 -2.20 -7.15 -29.79
N ASP A 288 -1.55 -8.30 -29.97
CA ASP A 288 -0.11 -8.39 -30.20
C ASP A 288 0.31 -7.68 -31.49
N LYS A 289 -0.46 -7.88 -32.58
CA LYS A 289 -0.24 -7.16 -33.85
C LYS A 289 -0.39 -5.64 -33.69
N ILE A 290 -1.38 -5.18 -32.92
CA ILE A 290 -1.58 -3.75 -32.62
C ILE A 290 -0.43 -3.20 -31.75
N ALA A 291 0.05 -3.96 -30.77
CA ALA A 291 1.20 -3.55 -29.96
C ALA A 291 2.46 -3.42 -30.83
N ALA A 292 2.73 -4.42 -31.68
CA ALA A 292 3.87 -4.40 -32.60
C ALA A 292 3.83 -3.23 -33.59
N ILE A 293 2.66 -2.94 -34.19
CA ILE A 293 2.53 -1.83 -35.14
C ILE A 293 2.69 -0.47 -34.45
N ARG A 294 2.22 -0.32 -33.20
CA ARG A 294 2.44 0.90 -32.40
C ARG A 294 3.92 1.17 -32.17
N VAL A 295 4.69 0.15 -31.80
CA VAL A 295 6.16 0.28 -31.65
C VAL A 295 6.81 0.67 -32.98
N ALA A 296 6.40 0.04 -34.09
CA ALA A 296 6.92 0.38 -35.42
C ALA A 296 6.60 1.83 -35.81
N PHE A 297 5.40 2.33 -35.51
CA PHE A 297 5.00 3.71 -35.77
C PHE A 297 5.74 4.71 -34.87
N ALA A 298 5.87 4.42 -33.57
CA ALA A 298 6.65 5.23 -32.64
C ALA A 298 8.11 5.37 -33.10
N THR A 299 8.76 4.27 -33.47
CA THR A 299 10.16 4.25 -33.92
C THR A 299 10.37 5.07 -35.21
N ARG A 300 9.33 5.23 -36.02
CA ARG A 300 9.35 6.03 -37.25
C ARG A 300 8.92 7.48 -37.02
N GLY A 301 8.67 7.91 -35.78
CA GLY A 301 8.15 9.23 -35.44
C GLY A 301 6.72 9.48 -35.94
N MET A 302 6.00 8.43 -36.36
CA MET A 302 4.64 8.55 -36.92
C MET A 302 3.57 8.82 -35.85
N LEU A 303 3.96 8.70 -34.56
CA LEU A 303 3.12 9.04 -33.41
C LEU A 303 3.51 10.40 -32.79
N ASP A 304 4.57 11.04 -33.29
CA ASP A 304 5.04 12.33 -32.80
C ASP A 304 4.43 13.45 -33.66
N GLY A 305 3.33 14.02 -33.18
CA GLY A 305 2.66 15.16 -33.81
C GLY A 305 1.38 15.52 -33.05
N PRO A 306 0.89 16.76 -33.17
CA PRO A 306 -0.41 17.10 -32.61
C PRO A 306 -1.44 16.18 -33.27
N CYS A 307 -2.17 15.39 -32.47
CA CYS A 307 -3.33 14.67 -32.97
C CYS A 307 -4.22 15.69 -33.68
N ILE A 308 -4.44 15.53 -34.98
CA ILE A 308 -5.45 16.31 -35.69
C ILE A 308 -6.75 16.07 -34.90
N PRO A 309 -7.38 17.11 -34.33
CA PRO A 309 -8.65 16.93 -33.65
C PRO A 309 -9.57 16.24 -34.66
N LEU A 310 -10.09 15.06 -34.29
CA LEU A 310 -11.21 14.51 -35.04
C LEU A 310 -12.26 15.62 -35.09
N PRO A 311 -12.73 16.01 -36.28
CA PRO A 311 -13.80 16.99 -36.36
C PRO A 311 -14.95 16.48 -35.48
N PRO A 312 -15.56 17.34 -34.65
CA PRO A 312 -16.72 16.95 -33.88
C PRO A 312 -17.73 16.32 -34.85
N PRO A 313 -18.44 15.24 -34.48
CA PRO A 313 -19.42 14.62 -35.36
C PRO A 313 -20.33 15.71 -35.86
N HIS A 314 -20.27 15.97 -37.18
CA HIS A 314 -21.14 16.94 -37.82
C HIS A 314 -22.57 16.53 -37.49
N ILE A 315 -23.28 17.41 -36.78
CA ILE A 315 -24.72 17.37 -36.67
C ILE A 315 -25.22 17.62 -38.09
N VAL A 316 -25.42 16.53 -38.83
CA VAL A 316 -26.23 16.53 -40.03
C VAL A 316 -27.64 16.24 -39.53
N ASP A 317 -28.38 17.31 -39.24
CA ASP A 317 -29.83 17.24 -39.16
C ASP A 317 -30.35 16.61 -40.45
N SER A 318 -31.23 15.63 -40.31
CA SER A 318 -31.93 14.86 -41.36
C SER A 318 -31.16 13.69 -42.01
N TYR A 319 -31.02 12.58 -41.28
CA TYR A 319 -31.17 11.25 -41.87
C TYR A 319 -31.77 10.29 -40.83
N THR A 320 -33.04 9.93 -41.00
CA THR A 320 -33.70 8.82 -40.27
C THR A 320 -33.37 7.51 -40.97
N PRO A 321 -32.62 6.58 -40.35
CA PRO A 321 -32.51 5.21 -40.84
C PRO A 321 -33.72 4.38 -40.35
N PRO A 322 -34.11 3.32 -41.09
CA PRO A 322 -35.36 2.60 -40.86
C PRO A 322 -35.37 1.77 -39.57
N ASP A 323 -36.58 1.63 -39.01
CA ASP A 323 -36.93 0.75 -37.91
C ASP A 323 -36.57 -0.72 -38.24
N LEU A 324 -35.55 -1.23 -37.58
CA LEU A 324 -35.28 -2.66 -37.43
C LEU A 324 -35.24 -2.97 -35.93
N SER A 325 -36.43 -3.02 -35.35
CA SER A 325 -36.70 -3.60 -34.05
C SER A 325 -36.18 -5.04 -33.96
N VAL A 326 -35.05 -5.20 -33.27
CA VAL A 326 -34.59 -6.47 -32.69
C VAL A 326 -34.70 -6.31 -31.17
N PRO A 327 -35.23 -7.29 -30.41
CA PRO A 327 -35.59 -7.08 -29.02
C PRO A 327 -34.36 -6.81 -28.16
N THR A 328 -34.33 -5.64 -27.51
CA THR A 328 -33.33 -5.29 -26.50
C THR A 328 -33.49 -6.22 -25.30
N VAL A 329 -32.66 -7.27 -25.23
CA VAL A 329 -32.36 -7.89 -23.93
C VAL A 329 -31.69 -6.81 -23.10
N GLN A 330 -32.34 -6.44 -22.00
CA GLN A 330 -31.81 -5.50 -21.01
C GLN A 330 -30.47 -6.01 -20.47
N VAL A 331 -29.36 -5.57 -21.07
CA VAL A 331 -28.06 -5.62 -20.42
C VAL A 331 -28.10 -4.53 -19.35
N MET A 332 -28.38 -4.96 -18.12
CA MET A 332 -28.11 -4.15 -16.94
C MET A 332 -26.65 -3.68 -17.01
N PRO A 333 -26.35 -2.38 -16.83
CA PRO A 333 -24.97 -1.96 -16.67
C PRO A 333 -24.42 -2.64 -15.42
N SER A 334 -23.42 -3.49 -15.62
CA SER A 334 -22.58 -3.93 -14.52
C SER A 334 -21.95 -2.68 -13.93
N ARG A 335 -22.12 -2.51 -12.61
CA ARG A 335 -21.44 -1.48 -11.82
C ARG A 335 -19.94 -1.59 -12.11
N VAL A 336 -19.44 -0.70 -12.96
CA VAL A 336 -18.02 -0.37 -12.97
C VAL A 336 -17.86 0.48 -11.71
N ASP A 337 -17.30 -0.14 -10.67
CA ASP A 337 -16.90 0.57 -9.47
C ASP A 337 -15.97 1.72 -9.88
N ASN A 338 -16.13 2.89 -9.25
CA ASN A 338 -15.37 4.13 -9.44
C ASN A 338 -13.88 4.01 -9.05
N ALA A 339 -13.17 2.98 -9.55
CA ALA A 339 -11.79 2.69 -9.23
C ALA A 339 -10.79 3.40 -10.17
N ASP A 340 -11.25 3.92 -11.31
CA ASP A 340 -10.37 4.42 -12.38
C ASP A 340 -9.99 5.91 -12.24
N GLU A 341 -10.44 6.63 -11.20
CA GLU A 341 -10.26 8.10 -11.10
C GLU A 341 -9.18 8.56 -10.09
N GLU A 342 -8.67 7.69 -9.21
CA GLU A 342 -7.53 8.00 -8.32
C GLU A 342 -6.15 7.74 -8.97
N GLU A 343 -6.10 7.24 -10.22
CA GLU A 343 -4.85 6.95 -10.93
C GLU A 343 -3.99 8.19 -11.28
N ASP A 344 -4.54 9.42 -11.26
CA ASP A 344 -3.76 10.66 -11.47
C ASP A 344 -3.19 11.26 -10.16
N ASP A 345 -3.44 10.64 -9.01
CA ASP A 345 -2.97 11.14 -7.70
C ASP A 345 -1.52 10.75 -7.40
N GLN A 346 -1.00 9.71 -8.06
CA GLN A 346 0.37 9.25 -7.92
C GLN A 346 0.87 8.51 -9.17
N GLY A 347 2.17 8.30 -9.33
CA GLY A 347 2.68 7.48 -10.42
C GLY A 347 4.20 7.46 -10.60
N ALA A 348 4.64 6.58 -11.49
CA ALA A 348 6.03 6.47 -11.93
C ALA A 348 6.46 7.71 -12.73
N VAL A 349 7.67 8.23 -12.46
CA VAL A 349 8.26 9.34 -13.22
C VAL A 349 9.58 8.90 -13.85
N GLU A 350 9.76 9.17 -15.14
CA GLU A 350 11.04 9.01 -15.80
C GLU A 350 11.94 10.23 -15.52
N GLY A 351 13.19 9.99 -15.17
CA GLY A 351 14.13 11.08 -14.89
C GLY A 351 15.36 10.63 -14.09
N PRO A 352 16.33 11.54 -13.89
CA PRO A 352 17.46 11.30 -12.99
C PRO A 352 16.99 11.10 -11.56
N THR A 353 17.70 10.26 -10.81
CA THR A 353 17.39 10.01 -9.40
C THR A 353 17.69 11.25 -8.55
N ILE A 354 16.66 11.77 -7.88
CA ILE A 354 16.76 12.82 -6.85
C ILE A 354 16.23 12.28 -5.53
N LEU A 355 16.70 12.82 -4.40
CA LEU A 355 16.24 12.39 -3.07
C LEU A 355 14.76 12.69 -2.87
N GLY A 356 14.37 13.93 -3.17
CA GLY A 356 12.98 14.37 -3.13
C GLY A 356 12.85 15.83 -3.49
N GLU A 357 11.70 16.24 -4.03
CA GLU A 357 11.31 17.63 -4.20
C GLU A 357 9.80 17.77 -4.05
N VAL A 358 9.34 18.92 -3.55
CA VAL A 358 7.91 19.24 -3.47
C VAL A 358 7.65 20.57 -4.14
N LEU A 359 6.85 20.56 -5.21
CA LEU A 359 6.58 21.73 -6.04
C LEU A 359 5.10 22.08 -6.04
N LEU A 360 4.77 23.36 -6.02
CA LEU A 360 3.38 23.83 -6.17
C LEU A 360 2.79 23.36 -7.50
N ALA A 361 1.47 23.13 -7.51
CA ALA A 361 0.75 22.86 -8.74
C ALA A 361 0.94 23.98 -9.78
N LYS A 362 0.97 23.61 -11.06
CA LYS A 362 1.16 24.58 -12.17
C LYS A 362 0.06 25.65 -12.22
N SER A 363 -1.15 25.31 -11.79
CA SER A 363 -2.32 26.18 -11.86
C SER A 363 -2.71 26.70 -10.48
N ARG A 364 -2.96 28.01 -10.40
CA ARG A 364 -3.49 28.66 -9.20
C ARG A 364 -4.94 28.28 -8.96
N ALA A 365 -5.32 28.21 -7.70
CA ALA A 365 -6.70 28.06 -7.28
C ALA A 365 -7.52 29.29 -7.69
N ARG A 366 -8.74 29.08 -8.16
CA ARG A 366 -9.68 30.15 -8.50
C ARG A 366 -10.56 30.47 -7.29
N GLY A 367 -11.04 31.71 -7.20
CA GLY A 367 -11.99 32.13 -6.16
C GLY A 367 -11.35 32.61 -4.85
N PHE A 368 -10.02 32.59 -4.72
CA PHE A 368 -9.33 33.13 -3.56
C PHE A 368 -8.93 34.61 -3.75
N PRO A 369 -9.07 35.47 -2.73
CA PRO A 369 -8.55 36.84 -2.77
C PRO A 369 -7.04 36.86 -2.96
N SER A 370 -6.54 37.80 -3.76
CA SER A 370 -5.09 37.93 -4.02
C SER A 370 -4.36 38.84 -3.03
N ARG A 371 -5.11 39.61 -2.22
CA ARG A 371 -4.56 40.45 -1.15
C ARG A 371 -4.54 39.67 0.15
N LEU A 372 -3.43 39.74 0.86
CA LEU A 372 -3.20 38.92 2.05
C LEU A 372 -4.24 39.16 3.17
N ALA A 373 -4.60 40.42 3.44
CA ALA A 373 -5.60 40.74 4.47
C ALA A 373 -7.00 40.23 4.11
N GLU A 374 -7.40 40.34 2.84
CA GLU A 374 -8.68 39.83 2.35
C GLU A 374 -8.72 38.30 2.38
N LEU A 375 -7.60 37.64 2.04
CA LEU A 375 -7.46 36.19 2.13
C LEU A 375 -7.56 35.71 3.58
N ALA A 376 -6.84 36.35 4.51
CA ALA A 376 -6.84 36.01 5.93
C ALA A 376 -8.27 36.00 6.50
N HIS A 377 -9.08 36.99 6.12
CA HIS A 377 -10.49 37.04 6.48
C HIS A 377 -11.32 35.95 5.76
N HIS A 378 -11.08 35.73 4.46
CA HIS A 378 -11.81 34.74 3.66
C HIS A 378 -11.65 33.30 4.18
N ILE A 379 -10.48 32.94 4.71
CA ILE A 379 -10.20 31.60 5.22
C ILE A 379 -10.38 31.47 6.74
N ASP A 380 -10.87 32.52 7.40
CA ASP A 380 -11.06 32.60 8.85
C ASP A 380 -9.78 32.40 9.68
N ILE A 381 -8.65 32.95 9.18
CA ILE A 381 -7.34 32.91 9.85
C ILE A 381 -6.76 34.33 9.85
N PRO A 382 -7.20 35.21 10.76
CA PRO A 382 -6.77 36.61 10.81
C PRO A 382 -5.27 36.77 11.10
N ASP A 383 -4.67 35.79 11.77
CA ASP A 383 -3.23 35.78 12.12
C ASP A 383 -2.31 35.34 10.97
N LEU A 384 -2.85 35.02 9.79
CA LEU A 384 -2.06 34.62 8.62
C LEU A 384 -0.91 35.58 8.28
N PRO A 385 -1.09 36.92 8.31
CA PRO A 385 0.02 37.84 8.10
C PRO A 385 1.14 37.65 9.12
N SER A 386 0.79 37.46 10.40
CA SER A 386 1.76 37.24 11.47
C SER A 386 2.58 35.96 11.23
N TYR A 387 1.94 34.88 10.78
CA TYR A 387 2.64 33.63 10.44
C TYR A 387 3.62 33.81 9.27
N ILE A 388 3.23 34.55 8.22
CA ILE A 388 4.13 34.83 7.08
C ILE A 388 5.32 35.69 7.51
N ARG A 389 5.10 36.68 8.38
CA ARG A 389 6.19 37.54 8.90
C ARG A 389 7.21 36.75 9.72
N ARG A 390 6.74 35.83 10.56
CA ARG A 390 7.61 34.92 11.33
C ARG A 390 8.38 33.97 10.43
N PHE A 391 7.71 33.39 9.44
CA PHE A 391 8.37 32.59 8.41
C PHE A 391 9.47 33.38 7.67
N LEU A 392 9.18 34.61 7.22
CA LEU A 392 10.16 35.47 6.57
C LEU A 392 11.35 35.81 7.48
N TYR A 393 11.12 35.94 8.78
CA TYR A 393 12.20 36.12 9.75
C TYR A 393 13.14 34.91 9.76
N ASP A 394 12.60 33.69 9.86
CA ASP A 394 13.42 32.46 9.82
C ASP A 394 14.19 32.31 8.50
N GLN A 395 13.60 32.72 7.37
CA GLN A 395 14.26 32.65 6.06
C GLN A 395 15.36 33.68 5.86
N LEU A 396 15.19 34.90 6.40
CA LEU A 396 16.16 36.00 6.21
C LEU A 396 17.26 35.98 7.27
N TYR A 397 17.01 35.38 8.43
CA TYR A 397 17.94 35.34 9.56
C TYR A 397 18.08 33.91 10.13
N PRO A 398 18.56 32.94 9.34
CA PRO A 398 18.65 31.54 9.78
C PRO A 398 19.56 31.34 11.00
N ASP A 399 20.57 32.19 11.19
CA ASP A 399 21.52 32.13 12.31
C ASP A 399 21.09 33.02 13.51
N ALA A 400 19.83 33.48 13.55
CA ALA A 400 19.34 34.31 14.64
C ALA A 400 19.31 33.53 15.96
N ILE A 401 19.80 34.16 17.04
CA ILE A 401 19.82 33.56 18.38
C ILE A 401 18.40 33.40 18.95
N ILE A 402 17.48 34.29 18.59
CA ILE A 402 16.09 34.28 19.06
C ILE A 402 15.23 33.66 17.96
N PRO A 403 14.48 32.59 18.22
CA PRO A 403 13.65 31.94 17.22
C PRO A 403 12.41 32.78 16.87
N SER A 404 11.83 32.60 15.68
CA SER A 404 10.70 33.41 15.20
C SER A 404 9.43 33.36 16.06
N HIS A 405 9.25 32.32 16.87
CA HIS A 405 8.09 32.21 17.76
C HIS A 405 8.23 33.10 19.01
N GLU A 406 9.45 33.47 19.40
CA GLU A 406 9.76 34.33 20.55
C GLU A 406 10.02 35.80 20.15
N VAL A 407 10.39 36.05 18.90
CA VAL A 407 10.65 37.41 18.43
C VAL A 407 9.36 38.24 18.38
N ASN A 408 9.46 39.50 18.84
CA ASN A 408 8.36 40.46 18.71
C ASN A 408 8.06 40.69 17.22
N LEU A 409 6.78 40.61 16.83
CA LEU A 409 6.33 40.79 15.45
C LEU A 409 6.80 42.10 14.82
N GLU A 410 7.01 43.18 15.58
CA GLU A 410 7.54 44.44 15.07
C GLU A 410 8.96 44.32 14.50
N ARG A 411 9.73 43.33 14.96
CA ARG A 411 11.07 43.03 14.43
C ARG A 411 11.04 42.06 13.25
N CYS A 412 9.89 41.44 12.97
CA CYS A 412 9.74 40.60 11.80
C CYS A 412 9.58 41.46 10.53
N PRO A 413 10.07 40.97 9.38
CA PRO A 413 9.84 41.59 8.08
C PRO A 413 8.36 41.86 7.82
N ASP A 414 8.06 42.85 6.97
CA ASP A 414 6.69 43.13 6.59
C ASP A 414 6.10 42.00 5.74
N ALA A 415 4.81 41.74 5.96
CA ALA A 415 4.09 40.73 5.19
C ALA A 415 3.92 41.19 3.73
N PRO A 416 3.97 40.25 2.76
CA PRO A 416 3.71 40.57 1.37
C PRO A 416 2.26 41.03 1.18
N GLN A 417 2.03 42.03 0.33
CA GLN A 417 0.67 42.49 0.04
C GLN A 417 -0.12 41.50 -0.82
N ARG A 418 0.57 40.80 -1.72
CA ARG A 418 -0.04 39.89 -2.70
C ARG A 418 0.43 38.46 -2.48
N ILE A 419 -0.52 37.53 -2.60
CA ILE A 419 -0.33 36.11 -2.41
C ILE A 419 -1.09 35.35 -3.50
N ALA A 420 -0.57 34.19 -3.89
CA ALA A 420 -1.21 33.26 -4.81
C ALA A 420 -1.50 31.95 -4.08
N ILE A 421 -2.69 31.38 -4.30
CA ILE A 421 -3.12 30.12 -3.68
C ILE A 421 -3.12 29.00 -4.70
N TYR A 422 -2.78 27.80 -4.23
CA TYR A 422 -2.67 26.60 -5.03
C TYR A 422 -3.52 25.48 -4.40
N PRO A 423 -4.17 24.64 -5.22
CA PRO A 423 -5.01 23.55 -4.71
C PRO A 423 -4.20 22.35 -4.20
N SER A 424 -2.92 22.27 -4.56
CA SER A 424 -2.06 21.13 -4.26
C SER A 424 -0.58 21.44 -4.48
N ALA A 425 0.27 20.57 -3.96
CA ALA A 425 1.67 20.41 -4.33
C ALA A 425 1.92 18.98 -4.83
N VAL A 426 2.96 18.80 -5.62
CA VAL A 426 3.41 17.49 -6.14
C VAL A 426 4.74 17.17 -5.49
N ALA A 427 4.78 16.06 -4.76
CA ALA A 427 6.00 15.50 -4.22
C ALA A 427 6.56 14.48 -5.23
N THR A 428 7.84 14.58 -5.55
CA THR A 428 8.57 13.62 -6.40
C THR A 428 9.76 13.10 -5.61
N PHE A 429 9.88 11.79 -5.41
CA PHE A 429 10.90 11.18 -4.55
C PHE A 429 11.33 9.80 -5.06
N HIS A 430 12.49 9.33 -4.60
CA HIS A 430 13.01 8.02 -4.97
C HIS A 430 12.37 6.90 -4.11
N ALA A 431 11.62 6.01 -4.75
CA ALA A 431 10.89 4.92 -4.10
C ALA A 431 10.88 3.65 -4.98
N PRO A 432 12.02 2.95 -5.10
CA PRO A 432 12.17 1.85 -6.05
C PRO A 432 11.38 0.59 -5.67
N SER A 433 10.87 0.50 -4.43
CA SER A 433 9.99 -0.58 -3.96
C SER A 433 8.52 -0.33 -4.30
N ASP A 434 8.15 0.90 -4.64
CA ASP A 434 6.83 1.27 -5.15
C ASP A 434 6.79 1.23 -6.69
N GLN A 435 5.60 1.44 -7.28
CA GLN A 435 5.47 1.54 -8.74
C GLN A 435 6.15 2.82 -9.23
N SER A 436 7.37 2.67 -9.75
CA SER A 436 8.29 3.78 -10.02
C SER A 436 8.85 3.71 -11.45
N GLY A 437 9.36 4.85 -11.93
CA GLY A 437 9.94 4.95 -13.27
C GLY A 437 11.32 4.29 -13.35
N VAL A 438 11.95 4.34 -14.53
CA VAL A 438 13.25 3.70 -14.79
C VAL A 438 14.34 4.12 -13.79
N GLY A 439 14.30 5.38 -13.32
CA GLY A 439 15.23 5.91 -12.31
C GLY A 439 14.82 5.68 -10.85
N GLY A 440 13.78 4.87 -10.59
CA GLY A 440 13.24 4.63 -9.25
C GLY A 440 12.37 5.77 -8.71
N MET A 441 12.02 6.75 -9.54
CA MET A 441 11.26 7.94 -9.12
C MET A 441 9.75 7.69 -9.11
N HIS A 442 9.12 8.20 -8.05
CA HIS A 442 7.69 8.21 -7.83
C HIS A 442 7.21 9.65 -7.62
N ARG A 443 5.99 9.96 -8.05
CA ARG A 443 5.31 11.21 -7.72
C ARG A 443 4.00 10.94 -7.02
N GLU A 444 3.60 11.86 -6.16
CA GLU A 444 2.26 11.91 -5.58
C GLU A 444 1.82 13.35 -5.38
N ARG A 445 0.51 13.57 -5.26
CA ARG A 445 -0.05 14.93 -5.12
C ARG A 445 -0.66 15.11 -3.73
N ILE A 446 -0.11 16.06 -2.98
CA ILE A 446 -0.60 16.52 -1.67
C ILE A 446 -1.66 17.61 -1.91
N ARG A 447 -2.88 17.43 -1.39
CA ARG A 447 -3.99 18.38 -1.62
C ARG A 447 -4.30 19.22 -0.40
N SER A 448 -4.69 20.46 -0.69
CA SER A 448 -5.52 21.26 0.21
C SER A 448 -6.57 21.99 -0.62
N VAL A 449 -7.79 21.46 -0.61
CA VAL A 449 -8.93 21.99 -1.36
C VAL A 449 -10.16 22.14 -0.48
N ALA A 450 -10.90 23.23 -0.69
CA ALA A 450 -12.13 23.52 0.06
C ALA A 450 -13.30 22.58 -0.30
N SER A 451 -13.27 21.93 -1.47
CA SER A 451 -14.23 20.91 -1.86
C SER A 451 -13.57 19.89 -2.79
N TRP A 452 -13.83 18.61 -2.55
CA TRP A 452 -13.31 17.49 -3.35
C TRP A 452 -14.47 16.70 -3.95
N HIS A 453 -14.54 16.61 -5.29
CA HIS A 453 -15.67 16.04 -6.06
C HIS A 453 -17.07 16.53 -5.62
N GLY A 454 -17.20 17.83 -5.33
CA GLY A 454 -18.45 18.41 -4.83
C GLY A 454 -18.81 17.98 -3.39
N GLY A 455 -17.89 17.29 -2.71
CA GLY A 455 -17.99 16.86 -1.33
C GLY A 455 -17.24 17.79 -0.35
N PRO A 456 -16.96 17.29 0.87
CA PRO A 456 -16.28 18.05 1.92
C PRO A 456 -14.84 18.46 1.51
N PRO A 457 -14.21 19.37 2.27
CA PRO A 457 -12.80 19.71 2.09
C PRO A 457 -11.91 18.47 2.14
N ARG A 458 -10.82 18.49 1.35
CA ARG A 458 -9.73 17.50 1.44
C ARG A 458 -8.45 18.24 1.76
N ARG A 459 -7.89 17.94 2.92
CA ARG A 459 -6.65 18.50 3.45
C ARG A 459 -5.76 17.33 3.84
N ASP A 460 -4.71 17.12 3.06
CA ASP A 460 -3.82 15.99 3.24
C ASP A 460 -2.76 16.31 4.33
N CYS A 461 -2.16 15.28 4.91
CA CYS A 461 -1.01 15.44 5.81
C CYS A 461 0.30 15.21 5.05
N ALA A 462 1.41 15.72 5.58
CA ALA A 462 2.74 15.58 5.00
C ALA A 462 3.82 15.35 6.06
N PHE A 463 4.89 14.67 5.67
CA PHE A 463 6.13 14.60 6.43
C PHE A 463 6.96 15.84 6.17
N VAL A 464 7.52 16.41 7.23
CA VAL A 464 8.42 17.57 7.21
C VAL A 464 9.73 17.15 7.87
N GLU A 465 10.86 17.54 7.29
CA GLU A 465 12.18 17.27 7.86
C GLU A 465 12.37 18.04 9.18
N LYS A 466 12.81 17.32 10.21
CA LYS A 466 13.15 17.87 11.55
C LYS A 466 14.65 17.88 11.76
N ASP A 467 15.28 16.71 11.61
CA ASP A 467 16.73 16.53 11.73
C ASP A 467 17.16 15.42 10.78
N PRO A 468 17.89 15.75 9.69
CA PRO A 468 18.32 14.77 8.69
C PRO A 468 19.32 13.74 9.25
N ASN A 469 19.90 13.96 10.43
CA ASN A 469 20.84 13.04 11.06
C ASN A 469 20.16 11.96 11.90
N LEU A 470 18.87 12.09 12.18
CA LEU A 470 18.11 11.11 12.94
C LEU A 470 17.37 10.14 12.01
N PRO A 471 17.41 8.82 12.26
CA PRO A 471 16.77 7.84 11.40
C PRO A 471 15.25 7.83 11.58
N GLY A 472 14.55 7.46 10.51
CA GLY A 472 13.12 7.21 10.52
C GLY A 472 12.31 8.43 10.94
N PHE A 473 11.20 8.20 11.63
CA PHE A 473 10.33 9.27 12.11
C PHE A 473 10.98 10.21 13.13
N ARG A 474 12.07 9.81 13.81
CA ARG A 474 12.74 10.68 14.80
C ARG A 474 13.32 11.94 14.15
N GLY A 475 13.71 11.82 12.88
CA GLY A 475 14.17 12.93 12.04
C GLY A 475 13.03 13.69 11.35
N LEU A 476 11.77 13.37 11.63
CA LEU A 476 10.60 13.90 10.92
C LEU A 476 9.57 14.52 11.87
N HIS A 477 8.78 15.44 11.32
CA HIS A 477 7.51 15.90 11.85
C HIS A 477 6.38 15.50 10.89
N VAL A 478 5.15 15.51 11.40
CA VAL A 478 3.95 15.42 10.56
C VAL A 478 3.15 16.70 10.71
N VAL A 479 2.64 17.17 9.59
CA VAL A 479 1.82 18.36 9.52
C VAL A 479 0.53 18.10 8.75
N HIS A 480 -0.55 18.76 9.12
CA HIS A 480 -1.79 18.80 8.36
C HIS A 480 -1.80 20.06 7.50
N VAL A 481 -1.90 19.91 6.19
CA VAL A 481 -1.75 21.03 5.25
C VAL A 481 -3.09 21.73 5.07
N LEU A 482 -3.14 22.99 5.48
CA LEU A 482 -4.35 23.81 5.40
C LEU A 482 -4.42 24.65 4.13
N LEU A 483 -3.29 25.09 3.59
CA LEU A 483 -3.25 25.92 2.38
C LEU A 483 -1.89 25.82 1.70
N PHE A 484 -1.87 25.74 0.37
CA PHE A 484 -0.65 25.98 -0.42
C PHE A 484 -0.66 27.39 -0.97
N LEU A 485 0.45 28.10 -0.81
CA LEU A 485 0.56 29.51 -1.16
C LEU A 485 1.94 29.87 -1.72
N SER A 486 2.01 30.92 -2.55
CA SER A 486 3.27 31.57 -2.91
C SER A 486 3.16 33.08 -2.84
N PHE A 487 4.27 33.73 -2.56
CA PHE A 487 4.39 35.18 -2.58
C PHE A 487 5.82 35.59 -2.94
N LYS A 488 6.00 36.87 -3.28
CA LYS A 488 7.32 37.44 -3.56
C LYS A 488 7.76 38.38 -2.46
N HIS A 489 9.00 38.25 -2.02
CA HIS A 489 9.65 39.16 -1.08
C HIS A 489 11.07 39.47 -1.60
N TYR A 490 11.39 40.77 -1.74
CA TYR A 490 12.63 41.26 -2.38
C TYR A 490 13.00 40.57 -3.73
N GLY A 491 11.99 40.24 -4.54
CA GLY A 491 12.19 39.62 -5.87
C GLY A 491 12.33 38.09 -5.86
N VAL A 492 12.48 37.47 -4.68
CA VAL A 492 12.49 36.01 -4.50
C VAL A 492 11.05 35.51 -4.33
N GLU A 493 10.71 34.41 -5.01
CA GLU A 493 9.42 33.73 -4.85
C GLU A 493 9.55 32.61 -3.82
N TYR A 494 8.66 32.63 -2.82
CA TYR A 494 8.62 31.64 -1.75
C TYR A 494 7.41 30.72 -1.94
N PRO A 495 7.61 29.47 -2.39
CA PRO A 495 6.59 28.44 -2.34
C PRO A 495 6.42 27.91 -0.91
N CYS A 496 5.21 27.98 -0.37
CA CYS A 496 4.95 27.65 1.02
C CYS A 496 3.66 26.86 1.24
N ALA A 497 3.56 26.26 2.43
CA ALA A 497 2.34 25.67 2.96
C ALA A 497 2.01 26.29 4.32
N LEU A 498 0.74 26.63 4.54
CA LEU A 498 0.20 26.90 5.87
C LEU A 498 -0.24 25.56 6.48
N VAL A 499 0.24 25.27 7.68
CA VAL A 499 0.07 23.96 8.29
C VAL A 499 -0.30 24.05 9.76
N THR A 500 -0.85 22.95 10.29
CA THR A 500 -0.90 22.66 11.73
C THR A 500 -0.02 21.48 12.06
N TRP A 501 0.54 21.47 13.27
CA TRP A 501 1.55 20.50 13.69
C TRP A 501 0.97 19.33 14.47
N PHE A 502 1.70 18.21 14.42
CA PHE A 502 1.54 17.11 15.35
C PHE A 502 2.89 16.77 16.00
N SER A 503 2.85 16.51 17.30
CA SER A 503 4.02 16.06 18.08
C SER A 503 3.89 14.59 18.47
N PRO A 504 5.00 13.83 18.48
CA PRO A 504 4.99 12.47 18.99
C PRO A 504 4.62 12.45 20.48
N VAL A 505 3.83 11.45 20.88
CA VAL A 505 3.42 11.24 22.28
C VAL A 505 4.55 10.67 23.14
N ASP A 506 5.49 9.96 22.50
CA ASP A 506 6.62 9.28 23.14
C ASP A 506 7.84 9.28 22.18
N ASP A 507 9.03 8.96 22.69
CA ASP A 507 10.29 8.90 21.92
C ASP A 507 10.47 7.56 21.15
N GLU A 508 9.47 6.68 21.24
CA GLU A 508 9.43 5.36 20.59
C GLU A 508 8.07 5.07 19.94
N PRO A 509 8.03 4.21 18.91
CA PRO A 509 6.77 3.73 18.34
C PRO A 509 5.93 2.97 19.36
N CYS A 510 4.61 2.94 19.14
CA CYS A 510 3.68 2.12 19.92
C CYS A 510 4.12 0.65 19.93
N LYS A 511 4.27 0.07 21.12
CA LYS A 511 4.73 -1.31 21.32
C LYS A 511 3.84 -2.37 20.67
N ASP A 512 2.56 -2.05 20.47
CA ASP A 512 1.58 -2.99 19.92
C ASP A 512 1.50 -2.93 18.40
N THR A 513 1.44 -1.73 17.83
CA THR A 513 1.26 -1.54 16.38
C THR A 513 2.58 -1.38 15.63
N GLY A 514 3.66 -0.97 16.32
CA GLY A 514 4.93 -0.58 15.71
C GLY A 514 4.84 0.72 14.91
N MET A 515 3.80 1.54 15.13
CA MET A 515 3.60 2.85 14.50
C MET A 515 3.82 3.97 15.53
N TRP A 516 4.35 5.10 15.08
CA TRP A 516 4.38 6.32 15.91
C TRP A 516 2.98 6.81 16.21
N ILE A 517 2.77 7.31 17.42
CA ILE A 517 1.54 7.99 17.82
C ILE A 517 1.86 9.47 17.96
N VAL A 518 1.06 10.30 17.30
CA VAL A 518 1.18 11.76 17.35
C VAL A 518 -0.11 12.40 17.82
N GLU A 519 0.03 13.51 18.53
CA GLU A 519 -1.08 14.35 18.98
C GLU A 519 -1.03 15.72 18.31
N PRO A 520 -2.19 16.34 18.05
CA PRO A 520 -2.30 17.73 17.68
C PRO A 520 -1.54 18.68 18.61
N ASP A 521 -0.73 19.55 18.03
CA ASP A 521 -0.17 20.66 18.78
C ASP A 521 -1.24 21.73 19.00
N VAL A 522 -1.48 22.09 20.26
CA VAL A 522 -2.49 23.08 20.66
C VAL A 522 -1.90 24.14 21.58
N ASP A 523 -2.37 25.39 21.42
CA ASP A 523 -2.04 26.50 22.30
C ASP A 523 -2.76 26.39 23.67
N TYR A 524 -2.48 27.32 24.59
CA TYR A 524 -3.13 27.37 25.91
C TYR A 524 -4.67 27.51 25.86
N ALA A 525 -5.23 27.95 24.71
CA ALA A 525 -6.67 28.06 24.49
C ALA A 525 -7.26 26.82 23.79
N GLY A 526 -6.45 25.78 23.53
CA GLY A 526 -6.85 24.56 22.85
C GLY A 526 -6.97 24.69 21.33
N ARG A 527 -6.47 25.78 20.73
CA ARG A 527 -6.48 25.99 19.28
C ARG A 527 -5.23 25.37 18.66
N ARG A 528 -5.36 24.83 17.45
CA ARG A 528 -4.23 24.21 16.74
C ARG A 528 -3.11 25.23 16.52
N ILE A 529 -1.87 24.83 16.82
CA ILE A 529 -0.69 25.65 16.51
C ILE A 529 -0.47 25.66 15.01
N MET A 530 -0.33 26.84 14.43
CA MET A 530 -0.19 27.06 12.99
C MET A 530 1.14 27.71 12.64
N SER A 531 1.69 27.37 11.48
CA SER A 531 2.88 28.04 10.93
C SER A 531 2.90 27.98 9.41
N VAL A 532 3.75 28.81 8.79
CA VAL A 532 4.04 28.75 7.35
C VAL A 532 5.40 28.08 7.17
N LEU A 533 5.44 27.06 6.31
CA LEU A 533 6.64 26.30 5.96
C LEU A 533 7.01 26.50 4.51
N HIS A 534 8.31 26.52 4.20
CA HIS A 534 8.78 26.42 2.82
C HIS A 534 8.57 24.99 2.30
N LEU A 535 8.18 24.84 1.04
CA LEU A 535 7.92 23.49 0.48
C LEU A 535 9.15 22.58 0.47
N ASP A 536 10.36 23.14 0.39
CA ASP A 536 11.61 22.37 0.44
C ASP A 536 11.80 21.60 1.76
N THR A 537 11.08 21.97 2.83
CA THR A 537 11.09 21.22 4.10
C THR A 537 10.16 20.01 4.09
N MET A 538 9.23 19.95 3.12
CA MET A 538 8.29 18.85 2.98
C MET A 538 8.93 17.74 2.16
N LEU A 539 8.78 16.50 2.61
CA LEU A 539 9.30 15.33 1.89
C LEU A 539 8.23 14.74 0.97
N ARG A 540 7.08 14.40 1.56
CA ARG A 540 5.96 13.74 0.88
C ARG A 540 4.69 13.71 1.76
N SER A 541 3.60 13.14 1.25
CA SER A 541 2.37 12.91 2.01
C SER A 541 2.60 11.98 3.21
N ALA A 542 1.93 12.25 4.31
CA ALA A 542 1.85 11.39 5.48
C ALA A 542 0.42 10.88 5.63
N HIS A 543 0.25 9.61 6.02
CA HIS A 543 -1.07 9.05 6.31
C HIS A 543 -1.26 8.92 7.82
N LEU A 544 -2.28 9.59 8.34
CA LEU A 544 -2.67 9.52 9.75
C LEU A 544 -3.96 8.72 9.92
N ILE A 545 -4.01 7.84 10.92
CA ILE A 545 -5.21 7.06 11.26
C ILE A 545 -5.56 7.29 12.72
N GLY A 546 -6.80 7.71 12.99
CA GLY A 546 -7.25 8.05 14.34
C GLY A 546 -7.12 6.91 15.35
N VAL A 547 -6.64 7.21 16.56
CA VAL A 547 -6.57 6.27 17.68
C VAL A 547 -7.94 6.21 18.37
N ALA A 548 -8.74 5.20 18.04
CA ALA A 548 -10.08 5.03 18.61
C ALA A 548 -10.08 4.38 20.02
N GLY A 549 -8.99 3.72 20.42
CA GLY A 549 -8.92 2.99 21.69
C GLY A 549 -9.98 1.89 21.78
N LYS A 550 -10.69 1.82 22.91
CA LYS A 550 -11.77 0.84 23.15
C LYS A 550 -13.16 1.34 22.77
N GLU A 551 -13.27 2.60 22.33
CA GLU A 551 -14.55 3.25 22.06
C GLU A 551 -15.09 2.89 20.67
N PHE A 552 -16.41 2.92 20.53
CA PHE A 552 -17.08 2.63 19.27
C PHE A 552 -17.27 3.92 18.48
N LEU A 553 -17.01 3.87 17.18
CA LEU A 553 -17.27 5.01 16.30
C LEU A 553 -18.76 5.18 16.03
N PRO A 554 -19.28 6.43 16.01
CA PRO A 554 -20.64 6.72 15.61
C PRO A 554 -20.95 6.18 14.20
N ARG A 555 -22.18 5.71 13.97
CA ARG A 555 -22.60 5.18 12.66
C ARG A 555 -22.55 6.21 11.52
N SER A 556 -22.68 7.49 11.86
CA SER A 556 -22.64 8.60 10.92
C SER A 556 -21.25 9.19 10.73
N PHE A 557 -20.21 8.62 11.36
CA PHE A 557 -18.85 9.15 11.28
C PHE A 557 -18.32 9.05 9.86
N LYS A 558 -17.76 10.14 9.33
CA LYS A 558 -17.21 10.20 7.98
C LYS A 558 -15.69 10.30 8.03
N HIS A 559 -15.04 9.69 7.04
CA HIS A 559 -13.60 9.83 6.83
C HIS A 559 -13.12 11.29 6.73
N SER A 560 -13.95 12.20 6.22
CA SER A 560 -13.63 13.62 6.08
C SER A 560 -13.41 14.32 7.41
N ASP A 561 -14.01 13.80 8.48
CA ASP A 561 -14.00 14.40 9.81
C ASP A 561 -12.87 13.78 10.67
N SER A 562 -12.16 12.79 10.12
CA SER A 562 -11.22 11.94 10.86
C SER A 562 -10.04 12.72 11.41
N LEU A 563 -9.38 13.57 10.62
CA LEU A 563 -8.21 14.34 11.06
C LEU A 563 -8.52 15.39 12.15
N ASP A 564 -9.80 15.74 12.32
CA ASP A 564 -10.25 16.73 13.30
C ASP A 564 -10.88 16.09 14.55
N ALA A 565 -11.36 14.84 14.46
CA ALA A 565 -12.17 14.23 15.53
C ALA A 565 -11.37 13.45 16.58
N PHE A 566 -10.18 12.94 16.25
CA PHE A 566 -9.38 12.15 17.20
C PHE A 566 -8.39 13.01 17.97
N LYS A 567 -8.13 12.60 19.22
CA LYS A 567 -7.12 13.23 20.07
C LYS A 567 -5.69 12.85 19.69
N ALA A 568 -5.50 11.63 19.18
CA ALA A 568 -4.20 11.09 18.77
C ALA A 568 -4.35 10.28 17.48
N PHE A 569 -3.25 10.14 16.75
CA PHE A 569 -3.20 9.50 15.45
C PHE A 569 -2.01 8.56 15.34
N TYR A 570 -2.21 7.40 14.73
CA TYR A 570 -1.13 6.56 14.26
C TYR A 570 -0.56 7.14 12.96
N VAL A 571 0.76 7.29 12.90
CA VAL A 571 1.49 7.55 11.66
C VAL A 571 1.59 6.23 10.90
N ASN A 572 0.82 6.09 9.82
CA ASN A 572 0.71 4.82 9.11
C ASN A 572 1.94 4.57 8.23
N LYS A 573 2.97 3.95 8.82
CA LYS A 573 4.14 3.47 8.08
C LYS A 573 3.79 2.42 7.01
N PHE A 574 2.62 1.78 7.08
CA PHE A 574 2.19 0.79 6.08
C PHE A 574 1.40 1.42 4.92
N ALA A 575 1.33 2.74 4.77
CA ALA A 575 0.61 3.37 3.67
C ALA A 575 1.14 2.93 2.28
N ASP A 576 2.45 2.75 2.15
CA ASP A 576 3.16 2.25 0.97
C ASP A 576 4.59 1.85 1.36
N HIS A 577 5.41 1.41 0.39
CA HIS A 577 6.74 0.88 0.70
C HIS A 577 7.72 1.98 1.13
N HIS A 578 7.70 3.13 0.48
CA HIS A 578 8.56 4.25 0.86
C HIS A 578 8.19 4.83 2.24
N ALA A 579 6.90 4.89 2.60
CA ALA A 579 6.44 5.32 3.92
C ALA A 579 6.95 4.37 5.01
N TYR A 580 7.03 3.07 4.70
CA TYR A 580 7.60 2.06 5.59
C TYR A 580 9.12 2.23 5.75
N GLU A 581 9.82 2.79 4.78
CA GLU A 581 11.26 3.04 4.90
C GLU A 581 11.57 4.34 5.66
N ILE A 582 10.78 5.41 5.45
CA ILE A 582 11.05 6.72 6.07
C ILE A 582 10.44 6.89 7.47
N ALA A 583 9.33 6.21 7.78
CA ALA A 583 8.64 6.38 9.07
C ALA A 583 8.95 5.27 10.08
N PHE A 584 9.72 4.25 9.67
CA PHE A 584 10.11 3.10 10.49
C PHE A 584 11.38 3.35 11.30
#